data_AF-A0A2N2T864-F1
#
_entry.id   AF-A0A2N2T864-F1
#
_cell.length_a   1.000
_cell.length_b   1.000
_cell.length_c   1.000
_cell.angle_alpha   90.00
_cell.angle_beta   90.00
_cell.angle_gamma   90.00
#
_symmetry.space_group_name_H-M   'P 1'
#
loop_
_entity.id
_entity.type
_entity.pdbx_description
1 polymer ?
#
loop_
_entity_poly.entity_id
_entity_poly.type
_entity_poly.pdbx_seq_one_letter_code
_entity_poly.pdbx_strand_id
1 'polypeptide(L)'
;MRKWLGLALAVIVLDHLTKWWVSSTLDYQEFIPVLPFFSLVRVHNAGAAFSFLADAGGWQRWFFIAVGVIATVIIVRLLKRHAREPRL
;
A
#
# COMPACT_ATOMS: atom_id res chain seq x y z
N MET A 1 -5.14 -11.25 17.54
CA MET A 1 -3.96 -10.41 17.24
C MET A 1 -2.90 -11.11 16.39
N ARG A 2 -2.24 -12.19 16.85
CA ARG A 2 -1.19 -12.90 16.07
C ARG A 2 -1.61 -13.29 14.64
N LYS A 3 -2.80 -13.87 14.48
CA LYS A 3 -3.35 -14.24 13.16
C LYS A 3 -3.45 -13.04 12.22
N TRP A 4 -3.94 -11.91 12.72
CA TRP A 4 -4.11 -10.67 11.96
C TRP A 4 -2.79 -9.99 11.60
N LEU A 5 -1.82 -9.98 12.53
CA LEU A 5 -0.47 -9.48 12.23
C LEU A 5 0.26 -10.39 11.24
N GLY A 6 0.06 -11.71 11.32
CA GLY A 6 0.56 -12.67 10.33
C GLY A 6 -0.03 -12.44 8.94
N LEU A 7 -1.34 -12.19 8.85
CA LEU A 7 -1.99 -11.81 7.59
C LEU A 7 -1.42 -10.50 7.03
N ALA A 8 -1.26 -9.47 7.89
CA ALA A 8 -0.67 -8.20 7.48
C ALA A 8 0.76 -8.38 6.95
N LEU A 9 1.59 -9.21 7.60
CA LEU A 9 2.93 -9.52 7.12
C LEU A 9 2.90 -10.23 5.76
N ALA A 10 2.01 -11.21 5.57
CA ALA A 10 1.86 -11.89 4.29
C ALA A 10 1.46 -10.91 3.18
N VAL A 11 0.53 -9.98 3.45
CA VAL A 11 0.14 -8.94 2.51
C VAL A 11 1.33 -8.03 2.16
N ILE A 12 2.13 -7.60 3.14
CA ILE A 12 3.33 -6.78 2.90
C ILE A 12 4.33 -7.52 2.01
N VAL A 13 4.59 -8.79 2.30
CA VAL A 13 5.52 -9.61 1.50
C VAL A 13 5.02 -9.75 0.06
N LEU A 14 3.74 -10.08 -0.12
CA LEU A 14 3.14 -10.23 -1.45
C LEU A 14 3.15 -8.92 -2.23
N ASP A 15 2.85 -7.79 -1.59
CA ASP A 15 2.90 -6.46 -2.20
C ASP A 15 4.31 -6.12 -2.71
N HIS A 16 5.33 -6.32 -1.88
CA HIS A 16 6.72 -6.05 -2.26
C HIS A 16 7.22 -6.98 -3.37
N LEU A 17 6.90 -8.28 -3.30
CA LEU A 17 7.27 -9.25 -4.35
C LEU A 17 6.60 -8.90 -5.68
N THR A 18 5.32 -8.52 -5.65
CA THR A 18 4.58 -8.13 -6.87
C THR A 18 5.18 -6.88 -7.50
N LYS A 19 5.51 -5.86 -6.69
CA LYS A 19 6.16 -4.63 -7.18
C LYS A 19 7.54 -4.88 -7.74
N TRP A 20 8.31 -5.75 -7.08
CA TRP A 20 9.63 -6.16 -7.56
C TRP A 20 9.53 -6.87 -8.91
N TRP A 21 8.64 -7.85 -9.02
CA TRP A 21 8.39 -8.59 -10.26
C TRP A 21 7.95 -7.67 -11.41
N VAL A 22 7.00 -6.75 -11.16
CA VAL A 22 6.56 -5.78 -12.17
C VAL A 22 7.71 -4.86 -12.58
N SER A 23 8.51 -4.38 -11.63
CA SER A 23 9.63 -3.46 -11.92
C SER A 23 10.79 -4.13 -12.65
N SER A 24 10.95 -5.45 -12.51
CA SER A 24 11.98 -6.22 -13.22
C SER A 24 11.54 -6.71 -14.60
N THR A 25 10.23 -6.67 -14.88
CA THR A 25 9.66 -7.28 -16.09
C THR A 25 9.12 -6.25 -17.07
N LEU A 26 8.55 -5.15 -16.58
CA LEU A 26 7.94 -4.10 -17.39
C LEU A 26 8.78 -2.83 -17.39
N ASP A 27 8.91 -2.18 -18.53
CA ASP A 27 9.40 -0.82 -18.64
C ASP A 27 8.38 0.20 -18.10
N TYR A 28 8.85 1.43 -17.83
CA TYR A 28 7.96 2.47 -17.32
C TYR A 28 6.87 2.80 -18.34
N GLN A 29 5.61 2.87 -17.89
CA GLN A 29 4.40 3.07 -18.70
C GLN A 29 4.07 1.92 -19.66
N GLU A 30 4.81 0.82 -19.62
CA GLU A 30 4.43 -0.41 -20.31
C GLU A 30 3.18 -1.02 -19.66
N PHE A 31 2.33 -1.64 -20.48
CA PHE A 31 1.14 -2.35 -20.02
C PHE A 31 0.97 -3.71 -20.69
N ILE A 32 0.49 -4.69 -19.92
CA ILE A 32 0.05 -6.00 -20.39
C ILE A 32 -1.48 -6.08 -20.24
N PRO A 33 -2.25 -6.20 -21.33
CA PRO A 33 -3.67 -6.49 -21.24
C PRO A 33 -3.89 -7.93 -20.74
N VAL A 34 -4.61 -8.10 -19.63
CA VAL A 34 -4.86 -9.41 -19.00
C VAL A 34 -6.30 -9.85 -19.25
N LEU A 35 -7.26 -8.93 -19.13
CA LEU A 35 -8.67 -9.12 -19.46
C LEU A 35 -9.19 -7.90 -20.24
N PRO A 36 -10.37 -7.98 -20.90
CA PRO A 36 -10.92 -6.85 -21.65
C PRO A 36 -11.10 -5.56 -20.85
N PHE A 37 -11.21 -5.66 -19.52
CA PHE A 37 -11.38 -4.52 -18.60
C PHE A 37 -10.20 -4.34 -17.62
N PHE A 38 -9.14 -5.13 -17.75
CA PHE A 38 -8.01 -5.12 -16.80
C PHE A 38 -6.67 -5.26 -17.51
N SER A 39 -5.79 -4.29 -17.28
CA SER A 39 -4.40 -4.29 -17.73
C SER A 39 -3.47 -4.12 -16.53
N LEU A 40 -2.35 -4.84 -16.56
CA LEU A 40 -1.25 -4.65 -15.63
C LEU A 40 -0.32 -3.57 -16.21
N VAL A 41 -0.14 -2.45 -15.51
CA VAL A 41 0.65 -1.30 -15.99
C VAL A 41 1.72 -0.94 -14.97
N ARG A 42 2.94 -0.64 -15.42
CA ARG A 42 3.98 -0.08 -14.54
C ARG A 42 3.91 1.45 -14.52
N VAL A 43 3.37 2.00 -13.43
CA VAL A 43 3.38 3.44 -13.14
C VAL A 43 3.87 3.71 -11.73
N HIS A 44 4.53 4.86 -11.54
CA HIS A 44 4.98 5.33 -10.24
C HIS A 44 4.07 6.47 -9.77
N ASN A 45 3.43 6.30 -8.61
CA ASN A 45 2.60 7.34 -8.02
C ASN A 45 3.45 8.20 -7.07
N ALA A 46 3.82 9.40 -7.50
CA ALA A 46 4.56 10.38 -6.69
C ALA A 46 3.68 11.21 -5.73
N GLY A 47 2.39 10.85 -5.61
CA GLY A 47 1.38 11.64 -4.90
C GLY A 47 0.33 12.26 -5.83
N ALA A 48 0.24 11.81 -7.09
CA ALA A 48 -0.66 12.34 -8.12
C ALA A 48 -2.15 12.22 -7.78
N ALA A 49 -2.53 11.32 -6.86
CA ALA A 49 -3.90 11.23 -6.36
C ALA A 49 -4.34 12.51 -5.61
N PHE A 50 -3.37 13.32 -5.17
CA PHE A 50 -3.58 14.66 -4.63
C PHE A 50 -2.95 15.64 -5.60
N SER A 51 -3.55 15.87 -6.76
CA SER A 51 -2.96 16.68 -7.83
C SER A 51 -2.45 18.06 -7.38
N PHE A 52 -3.05 18.65 -6.34
CA PHE A 52 -2.58 19.90 -5.73
C PHE A 52 -1.24 19.78 -4.97
N LEU A 53 -0.85 18.57 -4.56
CA LEU A 53 0.42 18.25 -3.89
C LEU A 53 1.47 17.68 -4.85
N ALA A 54 1.12 17.35 -6.09
CA ALA A 54 2.05 16.74 -7.03
C ALA A 54 3.29 17.62 -7.26
N ASP A 55 3.09 18.93 -7.36
CA ASP A 55 4.15 19.94 -7.57
C ASP A 55 4.68 20.54 -6.25
N ALA A 56 4.29 20.01 -5.09
CA ALA A 56 4.60 20.60 -3.79
C ALA A 56 6.03 20.29 -3.29
N GLY A 57 7.02 20.15 -4.17
CA GLY A 57 8.44 20.04 -3.78
C GLY A 57 8.83 18.76 -3.03
N GLY A 58 7.97 17.73 -3.02
CA GLY A 58 8.31 16.38 -2.55
C GLY A 58 8.06 16.09 -1.06
N TRP A 59 7.69 17.09 -0.25
CA TRP A 59 7.41 16.88 1.19
C TRP A 59 6.19 15.97 1.41
N GLN A 60 5.28 15.90 0.43
CA GLN A 60 4.10 15.05 0.47
C GLN A 60 4.45 13.58 0.74
N ARG A 61 5.63 13.11 0.27
CA ARG A 61 6.12 11.76 0.56
C ARG A 61 6.28 11.52 2.06
N TRP A 62 6.96 12.42 2.75
CA TRP A 62 7.20 12.31 4.19
C TRP A 62 5.92 12.49 4.99
N PHE A 63 5.03 13.38 4.56
CA PHE A 63 3.71 13.53 5.14
C PHE A 63 2.90 12.22 5.08
N PHE A 64 2.80 11.57 3.92
CA PHE A 64 2.07 10.32 3.79
C PHE A 64 2.71 9.16 4.56
N ILE A 65 4.04 9.11 4.66
CA ILE A 65 4.74 8.16 5.54
C ILE A 65 4.31 8.38 6.99
N ALA A 66 4.33 9.63 7.48
CA ALA A 66 3.94 9.95 8.85
C ALA A 66 2.48 9.57 9.14
N VAL A 67 1.55 9.90 8.22
CA VAL A 67 0.14 9.49 8.32
C VAL A 67 0.00 7.97 8.37
N GLY A 68 0.71 7.24 7.50
CA GLY A 68 0.69 5.77 7.48
C GLY A 68 1.22 5.15 8.78
N VAL A 69 2.28 5.71 9.36
CA VAL A 69 2.83 5.26 10.64
C VAL A 69 1.84 5.52 11.78
N ILE A 70 1.26 6.71 11.85
CA ILE A 70 0.26 7.07 12.88
C ILE A 70 -0.96 6.14 12.78
N ALA A 71 -1.51 5.97 11.57
CA ALA A 71 -2.63 5.07 11.32
C ALA A 71 -2.29 3.63 11.74
N THR A 72 -1.10 3.14 11.39
CA THR A 72 -0.62 1.81 11.79
C THR A 72 -0.61 1.65 13.31
N VAL A 73 -0.05 2.62 14.05
CA VAL A 73 -0.03 2.59 15.52
C VAL A 73 -1.44 2.55 16.10
N ILE A 74 -2.36 3.38 15.58
CA ILE A 74 -3.76 3.41 16.02
C ILE A 74 -4.43 2.06 15.75
N ILE A 75 -4.32 1.51 14.54
CA ILE A 75 -4.92 0.23 14.15
C ILE A 75 -4.39 -0.91 15.01
N VAL A 76 -3.09 -0.97 15.25
CA VAL A 76 -2.48 -2.01 16.11
C VAL A 76 -2.96 -1.88 17.56
N ARG A 77 -3.10 -0.65 18.08
CA ARG A 77 -3.68 -0.41 19.41
C ARG A 77 -5.14 -0.85 19.50
N LEU A 78 -5.96 -0.53 18.50
CA LEU A 78 -7.35 -0.97 18.44
C LEU A 78 -7.45 -2.49 18.34
N LEU A 79 -6.64 -3.12 17.48
CA LEU A 79 -6.58 -4.57 17.33
C LEU A 79 -6.18 -5.28 18.64
N LYS A 80 -5.32 -4.65 19.45
CA LYS A 80 -4.95 -5.12 20.79
C LYS A 80 -6.10 -4.95 21.78
N ARG A 81 -6.73 -3.77 21.80
CA ARG A 81 -7.82 -3.43 22.73
C ARG A 81 -9.03 -4.34 22.55
N HIS A 82 -9.42 -4.60 21.30
CA HIS A 82 -10.60 -5.39 20.94
C HIS A 82 -10.28 -6.88 20.68
N ALA A 83 -9.08 -7.35 21.05
CA ALA A 83 -8.66 -8.73 20.78
C ALA A 83 -9.49 -9.81 21.49
N ARG A 84 -10.21 -9.44 22.55
CA ARG A 84 -11.01 -10.34 23.41
C ARG A 84 -12.51 -10.01 23.38
N GLU A 85 -12.92 -9.10 22.52
CA GLU A 85 -14.33 -8.75 22.38
C GLU A 85 -15.08 -9.96 21.80
N PRO A 86 -16.17 -10.43 22.45
CA PRO A 86 -16.98 -11.51 21.91
C PRO A 86 -17.52 -11.08 20.55
N ARG A 87 -17.39 -11.94 19.54
CA ARG A 87 -18.09 -11.73 18.28
C ARG A 87 -19.56 -12.08 18.54
N LEU A 88 -20.43 -11.08 18.48
CA LEU A 88 -21.88 -11.27 18.47
C LEU A 88 -22.31 -12.10 17.26
#